data_AF-A0A7Z2VNX7-F1
#
_entry.id   AF-A0A7Z2VNX7-F1
#
_cell.length_a   1.000
_cell.length_b   1.000
_cell.length_c   1.000
_cell.angle_alpha   90.00
_cell.angle_beta   90.00
_cell.angle_gamma   90.00
#
_symmetry.space_group_name_H-M   'P 1'
#
loop_
_entity.id
_entity.type
_entity.pdbx_description
1 polymer ?
#
loop_
_entity_poly.entity_id
_entity_poly.type
_entity_poly.pdbx_seq_one_letter_code
_entity_poly.pdbx_strand_id
1 'polypeptide(L)'
;MNVNELHPNESGEVEPNAQERERADSQVEIRKQGTSFVVLGVGGQVGEITYRLADVDTWVIDHTFLDPRYRGGNIARKLLDIVVEEARAEGKKIIPSCSYALTQFKRNSEYADVWEKRA
;
A
#
# COMPACT_ATOMS: atom_id res chain seq x y z
N MET A 1 0.41 -36.78 28.48
CA MET A 1 1.21 -37.27 27.34
C MET A 1 0.67 -36.55 26.12
N ASN A 2 1.34 -35.48 25.68
CA ASN A 2 0.94 -34.73 24.48
C ASN A 2 1.92 -35.09 23.37
N VAL A 3 1.43 -35.83 22.37
CA VAL A 3 2.10 -36.07 21.10
C VAL A 3 1.48 -35.12 20.09
N ASN A 4 2.11 -33.98 19.85
CA ASN A 4 1.76 -33.12 18.72
C ASN A 4 2.87 -33.27 17.70
N GLU A 5 2.76 -34.33 16.90
CA GLU A 5 3.62 -34.61 15.76
C GLU A 5 3.45 -33.51 14.71
N LEU A 6 4.52 -32.77 14.46
CA LEU A 6 4.61 -31.75 13.43
C LEU A 6 4.97 -32.43 12.11
N HIS A 7 4.09 -32.30 11.11
CA HIS A 7 4.38 -32.64 9.73
C HIS A 7 4.92 -31.39 9.00
N PRO A 8 6.14 -31.41 8.43
CA PRO A 8 6.67 -30.29 7.65
C PRO A 8 6.16 -30.29 6.20
N ASN A 9 6.05 -29.11 5.59
CA ASN A 9 5.79 -28.90 4.15
C ASN A 9 7.06 -28.40 3.42
N GLU A 10 7.22 -28.86 2.17
CA GLU A 10 8.48 -28.90 1.40
C GLU A 10 8.81 -27.64 0.57
N SER A 11 8.61 -26.42 1.08
CA SER A 11 9.03 -25.21 0.33
C SER A 11 9.76 -24.13 1.12
N GLY A 12 10.00 -24.32 2.43
CA GLY A 12 10.94 -23.47 3.19
C GLY A 12 10.53 -21.99 3.34
N GLU A 13 9.36 -21.59 2.86
CA GLU A 13 8.78 -20.27 3.09
C GLU A 13 7.85 -20.35 4.30
N VAL A 14 8.32 -19.86 5.45
CA VAL A 14 7.48 -19.61 6.63
C VAL A 14 6.54 -18.46 6.28
N GLU A 15 5.32 -18.77 5.86
CA GLU A 15 4.25 -17.78 5.79
C GLU A 15 3.93 -17.31 7.22
N PRO A 16 4.04 -16.01 7.54
CA PRO A 16 3.72 -15.53 8.87
C PRO A 16 2.25 -15.81 9.19
N ASN A 17 1.96 -16.26 10.41
CA ASN A 17 0.57 -16.55 10.80
C ASN A 17 -0.23 -15.24 10.93
N ALA A 18 -1.57 -15.32 10.92
CA ALA A 18 -2.44 -14.15 10.94
C ALA A 18 -2.21 -13.23 12.17
N GLN A 19 -1.79 -13.79 13.31
CA GLN A 19 -1.48 -13.03 14.54
C GLN A 19 -0.15 -12.26 14.42
N GLU A 20 0.85 -12.80 13.73
CA GLU A 20 2.12 -12.12 13.47
C GLU A 20 1.95 -10.98 12.47
N ARG A 21 1.05 -11.13 11.48
CA ARG A 21 0.72 -10.07 10.51
C ARG A 21 0.08 -8.86 11.18
N GLU A 22 -0.79 -9.06 12.18
CA GLU A 22 -1.42 -7.96 12.94
C GLU A 22 -0.41 -7.20 13.82
N ARG A 23 0.55 -7.92 14.42
CA ARG A 23 1.66 -7.30 15.17
C ARG A 23 2.61 -6.52 14.26
N ALA A 24 2.87 -7.03 13.06
CA ALA A 24 3.70 -6.34 12.07
C ALA A 24 3.02 -5.06 11.55
N ASP A 25 1.70 -5.07 11.32
CA ASP A 25 0.91 -3.89 10.92
C ASP A 25 0.82 -2.82 12.04
N SER A 26 0.95 -3.23 13.31
CA SER A 26 0.96 -2.32 14.46
C SER A 26 2.29 -1.58 14.66
N GLN A 27 3.34 -1.97 13.93
CA GLN A 27 4.71 -1.45 14.10
C GLN A 27 5.26 -0.80 12.81
N VAL A 28 4.39 -0.39 11.88
CA VAL A 28 4.79 0.39 10.71
C VAL A 28 4.48 1.88 10.90
N GLU A 29 5.41 2.72 10.45
CA GLU A 29 5.28 4.17 10.45
C GLU A 29 5.26 4.69 9.01
N ILE A 30 4.30 5.54 8.68
CA ILE A 30 4.21 6.17 7.36
C ILE A 30 4.81 7.57 7.44
N ARG A 31 5.80 7.86 6.58
CA ARG A 31 6.44 9.17 6.49
C ARG A 31 6.23 9.78 5.12
N LYS A 32 5.82 11.06 5.08
CA LYS A 32 5.77 11.87 3.86
C LYS A 32 7.16 12.37 3.51
N GLN A 33 7.56 12.22 2.24
CA GLN A 33 8.81 12.71 1.66
C GLN A 33 8.50 13.51 0.39
N GLY A 34 8.03 14.75 0.55
CA GLY A 34 7.67 15.60 -0.58
C GLY A 34 6.47 15.02 -1.35
N THR A 35 6.74 14.42 -2.52
CA THR A 35 5.74 13.77 -3.38
C THR A 35 5.77 12.24 -3.31
N SER A 36 6.35 11.68 -2.24
CA SER A 36 6.29 10.25 -1.95
C SER A 36 5.93 10.01 -0.50
N PHE A 37 5.38 8.83 -0.21
CA PHE A 37 5.17 8.34 1.13
C PHE A 37 5.91 7.03 1.28
N VAL A 38 6.67 6.88 2.36
CA VAL A 38 7.42 5.66 2.67
C VAL A 38 6.87 5.03 3.93
N VAL A 39 6.88 3.69 3.96
CA VAL A 39 6.50 2.90 5.13
C VAL A 39 7.77 2.35 5.75
N LEU A 40 8.01 2.67 7.01
CA LEU A 40 9.11 2.15 7.82
C LEU A 40 8.56 1.09 8.76
N GLY A 41 9.02 -0.14 8.65
CA GLY A 41 8.74 -1.22 9.59
C GLY A 41 9.93 -1.55 10.49
N VAL A 42 9.84 -2.68 11.19
CA VAL A 42 10.82 -3.17 12.18
C VAL A 42 12.25 -3.32 11.61
N GLY A 43 12.39 -3.48 10.30
CA GLY A 43 13.69 -3.65 9.61
C GLY A 43 14.07 -2.53 8.64
N GLY A 44 13.38 -1.39 8.65
CA GLY A 44 13.62 -0.27 7.72
C GLY A 44 12.45 -0.06 6.74
N GLN A 45 12.74 0.50 5.56
CA GLN A 45 11.70 0.80 4.57
C GLN A 45 11.10 -0.50 4.00
N VAL A 46 9.81 -0.69 4.26
CA VAL A 46 9.04 -1.86 3.80
C VAL A 46 8.10 -1.51 2.66
N GLY A 47 7.88 -0.23 2.36
CA GLY A 47 7.07 0.19 1.24
C GLY A 47 7.25 1.64 0.87
N GLU A 48 6.75 2.00 -0.30
CA GLU A 48 6.67 3.35 -0.80
C GLU A 48 5.56 3.53 -1.83
N ILE A 49 5.06 4.74 -1.91
CA ILE A 49 4.21 5.21 -2.99
C ILE A 49 4.73 6.56 -3.44
N THR A 50 4.88 6.74 -4.74
CA THR A 50 5.29 8.01 -5.34
C THR A 50 4.15 8.54 -6.19
N TYR A 51 4.01 9.86 -6.16
CA TYR A 51 3.15 10.57 -7.07
C TYR A 51 3.90 11.78 -7.64
N ARG A 52 3.43 12.24 -8.79
CA ARG A 52 3.94 13.44 -9.46
C ARG A 52 2.77 14.32 -9.86
N LEU A 53 2.99 15.63 -9.94
CA LEU A 53 1.99 16.54 -10.46
C LEU A 53 1.98 16.43 -11.99
N ALA A 54 0.85 16.00 -12.57
CA ALA A 54 0.63 16.08 -14.03
C ALA A 54 0.24 17.49 -14.44
N ASP A 55 -0.66 18.10 -13.67
CA ASP A 55 -1.23 19.43 -13.92
C ASP A 55 -1.42 20.17 -12.60
N VAL A 56 -1.90 21.42 -12.69
CA VAL A 56 -2.24 22.25 -11.51
C VAL A 56 -3.18 21.50 -10.56
N ASP A 57 -4.13 20.74 -11.11
CA ASP A 57 -5.18 20.05 -10.34
C ASP A 57 -5.12 18.52 -10.44
N THR A 58 -4.02 17.95 -10.95
CA THR A 58 -3.93 16.51 -11.23
C THR A 58 -2.62 15.91 -10.74
N TRP A 59 -2.70 14.82 -9.99
CA TRP A 59 -1.58 13.99 -9.57
C TRP A 59 -1.57 12.66 -10.30
N VAL A 60 -0.39 12.10 -10.53
CA VAL A 60 -0.18 10.81 -11.18
C VAL A 60 0.54 9.90 -10.22
N ILE A 61 -0.08 8.79 -9.84
CA ILE A 61 0.57 7.74 -9.06
C ILE A 61 1.29 6.83 -10.04
N ASP A 62 2.61 6.99 -10.15
CA ASP A 62 3.44 6.24 -11.10
C ASP A 62 4.10 5.00 -10.49
N HIS A 63 4.39 5.02 -9.19
CA HIS A 63 5.02 3.90 -8.51
C HIS A 63 4.35 3.60 -7.17
N THR A 64 4.14 2.31 -6.90
CA THR A 64 3.73 1.81 -5.59
C THR A 64 4.42 0.49 -5.37
N PHE A 65 5.19 0.41 -4.29
CA PHE A 65 5.95 -0.78 -3.95
C PHE A 65 5.76 -1.12 -2.48
N LEU A 66 5.63 -2.42 -2.20
CA LEU A 66 5.67 -2.96 -0.86
C LEU A 66 6.45 -4.26 -0.85
N ASP A 67 7.16 -4.49 0.24
CA ASP A 67 7.86 -5.72 0.54
C ASP A 67 6.84 -6.87 0.61
N PRO A 68 7.08 -8.00 -0.08
CA PRO A 68 6.19 -9.16 -0.09
C PRO A 68 5.75 -9.64 1.29
N ARG A 69 6.61 -9.50 2.32
CA ARG A 69 6.29 -9.89 3.70
C ARG A 69 5.16 -9.07 4.31
N TYR A 70 4.94 -7.86 3.78
CA TYR A 70 3.88 -6.93 4.15
C TYR A 70 2.76 -6.87 3.09
N ARG A 71 2.92 -7.57 1.94
CA ARG A 71 1.83 -7.74 0.96
C ARG A 71 0.76 -8.66 1.54
N GLY A 72 -0.50 -8.32 1.27
CA GLY A 72 -1.65 -8.95 1.91
C GLY A 72 -2.08 -8.29 3.23
N GLY A 73 -1.25 -7.39 3.78
CA GLY A 73 -1.68 -6.42 4.79
C GLY A 73 -2.37 -5.22 4.14
N ASN A 74 -3.24 -4.53 4.90
CA ASN A 74 -3.93 -3.31 4.43
C ASN A 74 -2.97 -2.11 4.24
N ILE A 75 -1.65 -2.29 4.36
CA ILE A 75 -0.62 -1.23 4.26
C ILE A 75 -0.60 -0.60 2.86
N ALA A 76 -0.69 -1.41 1.80
CA ALA A 76 -0.69 -0.94 0.41
C ALA A 76 -1.86 0.00 0.13
N ARG A 77 -3.00 -0.36 0.72
CA ARG A 77 -4.22 0.42 0.66
C ARG A 77 -4.09 1.68 1.51
N LYS A 78 -3.61 1.58 2.76
CA LYS A 78 -3.36 2.74 3.64
C LYS A 78 -2.48 3.81 2.98
N LEU A 79 -1.40 3.39 2.31
CA LEU A 79 -0.54 4.30 1.55
C LEU A 79 -1.32 5.05 0.45
N LEU A 80 -2.10 4.30 -0.32
CA LEU A 80 -2.92 4.85 -1.38
C LEU A 80 -4.00 5.79 -0.81
N ASP A 81 -4.66 5.39 0.27
CA ASP A 81 -5.66 6.17 0.99
C ASP A 81 -5.08 7.53 1.40
N ILE A 82 -3.87 7.56 1.97
CA ILE A 82 -3.23 8.82 2.37
C ILE A 82 -3.01 9.74 1.16
N VAL A 83 -2.52 9.21 0.04
CA VAL A 83 -2.32 10.01 -1.18
C VAL A 83 -3.66 10.52 -1.71
N VAL A 84 -4.71 9.69 -1.67
CA VAL A 84 -6.07 10.04 -2.07
C VAL A 84 -6.66 11.12 -1.18
N GLU A 85 -6.55 10.99 0.13
CA GLU A 85 -7.07 11.96 1.09
C GLU A 85 -6.36 13.30 0.96
N GLU A 86 -5.05 13.32 0.77
CA GLU A 86 -4.30 14.55 0.51
C GLU A 86 -4.74 15.21 -0.81
N ALA A 87 -4.85 14.43 -1.89
CA ALA A 87 -5.36 14.95 -3.15
C ALA A 87 -6.78 15.50 -2.99
N ARG A 88 -7.66 14.79 -2.27
CA ARG A 88 -9.04 15.20 -1.98
C ARG A 88 -9.08 16.50 -1.18
N ALA A 89 -8.25 16.62 -0.14
CA ALA A 89 -8.15 17.81 0.69
C ALA A 89 -7.65 19.03 -0.09
N GLU A 90 -6.74 18.82 -1.05
CA GLU A 90 -6.23 19.85 -1.95
C GLU A 90 -7.13 20.09 -3.18
N GLY A 91 -8.24 19.35 -3.31
CA GLY A 91 -9.14 19.44 -4.47
C GLY A 91 -8.55 18.91 -5.78
N LYS A 92 -7.53 18.06 -5.69
CA LYS A 92 -6.80 17.45 -6.81
C LYS A 92 -7.41 16.13 -7.23
N LYS A 93 -7.25 15.81 -8.51
CA LYS A 93 -7.60 14.52 -9.10
C LYS A 93 -6.39 13.62 -9.21
N ILE A 94 -6.59 12.31 -9.28
CA ILE A 94 -5.55 11.30 -9.34
C ILE A 94 -5.70 10.46 -10.62
N ILE A 95 -4.62 10.35 -11.37
CA ILE A 95 -4.43 9.40 -12.47
C ILE A 95 -3.62 8.21 -11.94
N PRO A 96 -4.24 7.02 -11.80
CA PRO A 96 -3.52 5.83 -11.39
C PRO A 96 -2.79 5.20 -12.58
N SER A 97 -1.54 5.62 -12.83
CA SER A 97 -0.71 5.11 -13.93
C SER A 97 -0.10 3.73 -13.61
N CYS A 98 0.20 3.46 -12.35
CA CYS A 98 0.61 2.14 -11.89
C CYS A 98 -0.56 1.13 -11.96
N SER A 99 -0.29 -0.09 -12.42
CA SER A 99 -1.29 -1.17 -12.52
C SER A 99 -1.94 -1.52 -11.17
N TYR A 100 -1.20 -1.43 -10.08
CA TYR A 100 -1.72 -1.63 -8.72
C TYR A 100 -2.75 -0.56 -8.37
N ALA A 101 -2.39 0.72 -8.50
CA ALA A 101 -3.28 1.83 -8.22
C ALA A 101 -4.55 1.73 -9.08
N LEU A 102 -4.40 1.45 -10.38
CA LEU A 102 -5.55 1.33 -11.29
C LEU A 102 -6.50 0.21 -10.84
N THR A 103 -5.95 -0.90 -10.36
CA THR A 103 -6.75 -2.01 -9.83
C THR A 103 -7.50 -1.61 -8.57
N GLN A 104 -6.87 -0.88 -7.65
CA GLN A 104 -7.52 -0.38 -6.43
C GLN A 104 -8.64 0.62 -6.78
N PHE A 105 -8.36 1.60 -7.64
CA PHE A 105 -9.35 2.57 -8.14
C PHE A 105 -10.56 1.90 -8.82
N LYS A 106 -10.34 0.80 -9.55
CA LYS A 106 -11.43 0.01 -10.16
C LYS A 106 -12.25 -0.78 -9.14
N ARG A 107 -11.63 -1.29 -8.08
CA ARG A 107 -12.28 -2.14 -7.06
C ARG A 107 -12.98 -1.33 -5.98
N ASN A 108 -12.47 -0.15 -5.68
CA ASN A 108 -12.90 0.69 -4.57
C ASN A 108 -13.57 1.95 -5.11
N SER A 109 -14.89 1.98 -5.09
CA SER A 109 -15.69 3.14 -5.48
C SER A 109 -15.46 4.37 -4.60
N GLU A 110 -14.85 4.20 -3.42
CA GLU A 110 -14.49 5.30 -2.52
C GLU A 110 -13.44 6.25 -3.11
N TYR A 111 -12.70 5.82 -4.13
CA TYR A 111 -11.71 6.65 -4.82
C TYR A 111 -12.28 7.34 -6.07
N ALA A 112 -13.55 7.07 -6.43
CA ALA A 112 -14.14 7.53 -7.67
C ALA A 112 -14.31 9.05 -7.75
N ASP A 113 -14.35 9.75 -6.61
CA ASP A 113 -14.47 11.21 -6.52
C ASP A 113 -13.16 11.91 -6.91
N VAL A 114 -11.99 11.35 -6.56
CA VAL A 114 -10.68 11.86 -6.99
C VAL A 114 -10.20 11.22 -8.28
N TRP A 115 -10.83 10.15 -8.76
CA TRP A 115 -10.36 9.42 -9.94
C TRP A 115 -10.49 10.23 -11.23
N GLU A 116 -9.35 10.61 -11.82
CA GLU A 116 -9.28 11.15 -13.17
C GLU A 116 -9.22 10.01 -14.19
N LYS A 117 -10.28 9.91 -15.01
CA LYS A 117 -10.38 8.90 -16.08
C LYS A 117 -9.90 9.46 -17.42
N ARG A 118 -8.78 10.21 -17.43
CA ARG A 118 -8.16 10.57 -18.71
C ARG A 118 -7.61 9.29 -19.36
N ALA A 119 -8.31 8.90 -20.41
CA ALA A 119 -8.01 7.78 -21.30
C ALA A 119 -6.95 8.17 -22.33
#